data_AF-A0A7S1MP00-F1
#
_entry.id   AF-A0A7S1MP00-F1
#
_cell.length_a   1.000
_cell.length_b   1.000
_cell.length_c   1.000
_cell.angle_alpha   90.00
_cell.angle_beta   90.00
_cell.angle_gamma   90.00
#
_symmetry.space_group_name_H-M   'P 1'
#
loop_
_entity.id
_entity.type
_entity.pdbx_description
1 polymer ?
#
loop_
_entity_poly.entity_id
_entity_poly.type
_entity_poly.pdbx_seq_one_letter_code
_entity_poly.pdbx_strand_id
1 'polypeptide(L)'
;DGEFPWGVIDPECTTRVCDLYPATAQCAGGSKVVAAAELAWDDIAQGTHPDCFFISAVTALVRTDPRLVARLFVTQDVSPSGKYELQFFRDAAWQRFTVDDRVPVSDERGTVLFARSPTK
;
A
#
# COMPACT_ATOMS: atom_id res chain seq x y z
N ASP A 1 -14.92 -10.40 -24.10
CA ASP A 1 -14.92 -11.37 -22.98
C ASP A 1 -13.60 -11.22 -22.22
N GLY A 2 -13.20 -10.03 -21.80
CA GLY A 2 -13.85 -9.29 -20.71
C GLY A 2 -13.27 -9.63 -19.33
N GLU A 3 -12.50 -10.72 -19.20
CA GLU A 3 -11.79 -11.07 -17.96
C GLU A 3 -10.38 -10.47 -17.96
N PHE A 4 -10.09 -9.65 -16.95
CA PHE A 4 -8.74 -9.19 -16.66
C PHE A 4 -7.84 -10.42 -16.37
N PRO A 5 -6.62 -10.49 -16.93
CA PRO A 5 -5.80 -11.71 -16.96
C PRO A 5 -5.30 -12.23 -15.60
N TRP A 6 -5.69 -11.60 -14.49
CA TRP A 6 -5.22 -11.92 -13.14
C TRP A 6 -6.31 -12.50 -12.23
N GLY A 7 -7.49 -12.78 -12.78
CA GLY A 7 -8.63 -13.31 -12.02
C GLY A 7 -9.12 -12.35 -10.94
N VAL A 8 -10.17 -12.76 -10.24
CA VAL A 8 -10.56 -12.13 -8.97
C VAL A 8 -9.52 -12.54 -7.93
N ILE A 9 -8.93 -11.57 -7.21
CA ILE A 9 -8.08 -11.88 -6.04
C ILE A 9 -8.92 -12.74 -5.10
N ASP A 10 -8.48 -13.97 -4.85
CA ASP A 10 -9.16 -14.84 -3.90
C ASP A 10 -9.11 -14.19 -2.50
N PRO A 11 -10.27 -13.85 -1.90
CA PRO A 11 -10.31 -13.26 -0.57
C PRO A 11 -9.67 -14.15 0.50
N GLU A 12 -9.66 -15.47 0.31
CA GLU A 12 -9.01 -16.43 1.20
C GLU A 12 -7.48 -16.32 1.16
N CYS A 13 -6.93 -15.75 0.08
CA CYS A 13 -5.51 -15.51 -0.13
C CYS A 13 -5.11 -14.05 0.22
N THR A 14 -5.84 -13.43 1.15
CA THR A 14 -5.54 -12.09 1.66
C THR A 14 -5.26 -12.10 3.16
N THR A 15 -4.41 -11.19 3.61
CA THR A 15 -4.13 -10.99 5.04
C THR A 15 -4.08 -9.51 5.35
N ARG A 16 -4.28 -9.13 6.61
CA ARG A 16 -4.14 -7.73 6.99
C ARG A 16 -2.66 -7.36 7.00
N VAL A 17 -2.32 -6.14 6.58
CA VAL A 17 -0.97 -5.58 6.74
C VAL A 17 -0.48 -5.73 8.18
N CYS A 18 -1.39 -5.56 9.14
CA CYS A 18 -1.06 -5.64 10.55
C CYS A 18 -0.65 -7.04 11.04
N ASP A 19 -1.10 -8.09 10.36
CA ASP A 19 -0.73 -9.49 10.65
C ASP A 19 0.62 -9.86 10.02
N LEU A 20 1.01 -9.19 8.93
CA LEU A 20 2.30 -9.37 8.26
C LEU A 20 3.47 -8.72 9.01
N TYR A 21 3.21 -7.62 9.71
CA TYR A 21 4.22 -6.85 10.42
C TYR A 21 3.91 -6.76 11.94
N PRO A 22 4.01 -7.89 12.68
CA PRO A 22 3.63 -7.93 14.09
C PRO A 22 4.65 -7.22 15.00
N ALA A 23 5.93 -7.18 14.61
CA ALA A 23 7.02 -6.57 15.39
C ALA A 23 6.92 -5.04 15.47
N THR A 24 6.19 -4.41 14.55
CA THR A 24 5.88 -2.97 14.57
C THR A 24 4.58 -2.66 15.29
N ALA A 25 3.83 -3.68 15.76
CA ALA A 25 2.55 -3.58 16.48
C ALA A 25 1.66 -2.41 16.00
N GLN A 26 1.58 -2.25 14.67
CA GLN A 26 0.86 -1.17 14.00
C GLN A 26 -0.64 -1.20 14.35
N CYS A 27 -1.18 -2.36 14.76
CA CYS A 27 -2.56 -2.52 15.22
C CYS A 27 -2.96 -1.65 16.42
N ALA A 28 -2.01 -1.21 17.24
CA ALA A 28 -2.29 -0.50 18.50
C ALA A 28 -2.71 0.98 18.30
N GLY A 29 -2.67 1.48 17.06
CA GLY A 29 -2.88 2.90 16.76
C GLY A 29 -1.70 3.78 17.19
N GLY A 30 -1.61 4.98 16.62
CA GLY A 30 -0.58 5.97 16.98
C GLY A 30 0.74 5.90 16.19
N SER A 31 0.96 4.84 15.41
CA SER A 31 2.01 4.84 14.37
C SER A 31 1.50 5.53 13.10
N LYS A 32 2.38 6.15 12.31
CA LYS A 32 2.01 6.72 11.01
C LYS A 32 1.85 5.62 9.96
N VAL A 33 0.87 5.77 9.07
CA VAL A 33 0.70 4.88 7.90
C VAL A 33 1.88 5.06 6.94
N VAL A 34 2.23 6.32 6.67
CA VAL A 34 3.42 6.71 5.91
C VAL A 34 4.07 7.89 6.64
N ALA A 35 5.22 7.65 7.26
CA ALA A 35 6.03 8.71 7.85
C ALA A 35 6.90 9.34 6.75
N ALA A 36 6.54 10.54 6.28
CA ALA A 36 7.25 11.20 5.17
C ALA A 36 8.76 11.42 5.42
N ALA A 37 9.18 11.56 6.68
CA ALA A 37 10.60 11.71 7.04
C ALA A 37 11.39 10.40 6.92
N GLU A 38 10.70 9.26 6.92
CA GLU A 38 11.27 7.91 6.90
C GLU A 38 11.06 7.22 5.55
N LEU A 39 10.04 7.63 4.79
CA LEU A 39 9.73 7.08 3.47
C LEU A 39 10.86 7.32 2.48
N ALA A 40 11.50 6.23 2.05
CA ALA A 40 12.57 6.23 1.09
C ALA A 40 12.16 5.51 -0.21
N TRP A 41 12.95 5.72 -1.27
CA TRP A 41 12.65 5.18 -2.59
C TRP A 41 12.79 3.66 -2.66
N ASP A 42 13.61 3.09 -1.78
CA ASP A 42 13.84 1.66 -1.61
C ASP A 42 12.77 0.97 -0.75
N ASP A 43 11.86 1.71 -0.11
CA ASP A 43 10.62 1.17 0.48
C ASP A 43 9.58 0.73 -0.58
N ILE A 44 9.89 0.90 -1.86
CA ILE A 44 8.99 0.59 -2.97
C ILE A 44 9.66 -0.43 -3.89
N ALA A 45 9.36 -1.70 -3.67
CA ALA A 45 9.81 -2.80 -4.51
C ALA A 45 8.64 -3.42 -5.30
N GLN A 46 8.90 -3.75 -6.57
CA GLN A 46 7.93 -4.44 -7.42
C GLN A 46 7.71 -5.89 -6.93
N GLY A 47 6.45 -6.29 -6.90
CA GLY A 47 6.03 -7.66 -6.66
C GLY A 47 6.06 -8.51 -7.93
N THR A 48 5.20 -9.52 -8.02
CA THR A 48 5.07 -10.38 -9.21
C THR A 48 4.13 -9.81 -10.28
N HIS A 49 3.49 -8.67 -10.01
CA HIS A 49 2.53 -8.04 -10.91
C HIS A 49 3.21 -7.05 -11.88
N PRO A 50 2.70 -6.88 -13.11
CA PRO A 50 3.22 -5.89 -14.07
C PRO A 50 2.62 -4.49 -13.81
N ASP A 51 2.89 -3.93 -12.64
CA ASP A 51 2.51 -2.57 -12.21
C ASP A 51 3.71 -1.60 -12.20
N CYS A 52 4.79 -1.96 -12.91
CA CYS A 52 6.05 -1.20 -12.93
C CYS A 52 5.88 0.27 -13.36
N PHE A 53 4.91 0.58 -14.24
CA PHE A 53 4.61 1.95 -14.65
C PHE A 53 4.15 2.81 -13.46
N PHE A 54 3.29 2.25 -12.61
CA PHE A 54 2.75 2.93 -11.44
C PHE A 54 3.82 3.02 -10.35
N ILE A 55 4.49 1.90 -10.08
CA ILE A 55 5.58 1.84 -9.10
C ILE A 55 6.67 2.87 -9.44
N SER A 56 7.11 2.93 -10.70
CA SER A 56 8.12 3.89 -11.14
C SER A 56 7.68 5.34 -10.91
N ALA A 57 6.40 5.65 -11.15
CA ALA A 57 5.84 6.97 -10.89
C ALA A 57 5.85 7.32 -9.39
N VAL A 58 5.42 6.40 -8.52
CA VAL A 58 5.43 6.60 -7.06
C VAL A 58 6.87 6.76 -6.56
N THR A 59 7.80 5.91 -7.01
CA THR A 59 9.23 6.01 -6.65
C THR A 59 9.82 7.35 -7.09
N ALA A 60 9.48 7.86 -8.27
CA ALA A 60 9.92 9.18 -8.73
C ALA A 60 9.39 10.31 -7.85
N LEU A 61 8.13 10.22 -7.38
CA LEU A 61 7.56 11.18 -6.43
C LEU A 61 8.31 11.15 -5.10
N VAL A 62 8.59 9.97 -4.54
CA VAL A 62 9.35 9.84 -3.28
C VAL A 62 10.76 10.43 -3.42
N ARG A 63 11.46 10.17 -4.53
CA ARG A 63 12.78 10.74 -4.80
C ARG A 63 12.77 12.26 -4.94
N THR A 64 11.66 12.84 -5.37
CA THR A 64 11.50 14.29 -5.52
C THR A 64 11.16 14.94 -4.19
N ASP A 65 10.13 14.43 -3.52
CA ASP A 65 9.70 14.86 -2.19
C ASP A 65 8.74 13.80 -1.59
N PRO A 66 9.14 13.05 -0.56
CA PRO A 66 8.31 12.02 0.09
C PRO A 66 6.96 12.54 0.59
N ARG A 67 6.85 13.86 0.86
CA ARG A 67 5.60 14.49 1.28
C ARG A 67 4.51 14.44 0.19
N LEU A 68 4.88 14.31 -1.08
CA LEU A 68 3.93 14.16 -2.18
C LEU A 68 3.15 12.85 -2.07
N VAL A 69 3.82 11.76 -1.68
CA VAL A 69 3.18 10.46 -1.46
C VAL A 69 2.46 10.43 -0.12
N ALA A 70 3.07 10.98 0.94
CA ALA A 70 2.42 11.00 2.26
C ALA A 70 1.09 11.78 2.28
N ARG A 71 0.93 12.82 1.44
CA ARG A 71 -0.32 13.57 1.28
C ARG A 71 -1.44 12.79 0.57
N LEU A 72 -1.12 11.69 -0.10
CA LEU A 72 -2.13 10.80 -0.67
C LEU A 72 -2.89 10.04 0.42
N PHE A 73 -2.32 9.90 1.62
CA PHE A 73 -2.96 9.27 2.76
C PHE A 73 -3.74 10.32 3.56
N VAL A 74 -5.07 10.27 3.57
CA VAL A 74 -5.88 11.14 4.43
C VAL A 74 -5.90 10.61 5.85
N THR A 75 -6.01 9.28 6.00
CA THR A 75 -5.78 8.60 7.27
C THR A 75 -4.27 8.52 7.54
N GLN A 76 -3.79 9.39 8.43
CA GLN A 76 -2.35 9.54 8.72
C GLN A 76 -1.81 8.51 9.71
N ASP A 77 -2.65 8.05 10.63
CA ASP A 77 -2.28 7.09 11.67
C ASP A 77 -2.84 5.71 11.35
N VAL A 78 -2.11 4.66 11.72
CA VAL A 78 -2.55 3.29 11.55
C VAL A 78 -3.88 3.10 12.27
N SER A 79 -4.85 2.57 11.53
CA SER A 79 -6.23 2.41 11.98
C SER A 79 -6.42 0.99 12.53
N PRO A 80 -6.78 0.82 13.82
CA PRO A 80 -7.06 -0.51 14.37
C PRO A 80 -8.19 -1.23 13.62
N SER A 81 -9.14 -0.45 13.08
CA SER A 81 -10.26 -0.95 12.27
C SER A 81 -9.84 -1.45 10.89
N GLY A 82 -8.59 -1.20 10.47
CA GLY A 82 -8.07 -1.57 9.16
C GLY A 82 -8.61 -0.73 8.01
N LYS A 83 -9.31 0.38 8.28
CA LYS A 83 -9.86 1.26 7.25
C LYS A 83 -9.02 2.51 7.07
N TYR A 84 -8.72 2.84 5.81
CA TYR A 84 -7.88 3.96 5.42
C TYR A 84 -8.57 4.77 4.32
N GLU A 85 -8.52 6.09 4.44
CA GLU A 85 -8.89 7.01 3.38
C GLU A 85 -7.63 7.51 2.68
N LEU A 86 -7.64 7.40 1.35
CA LEU A 86 -6.64 7.97 0.45
C LEU A 86 -7.29 9.03 -0.43
N GLN A 87 -6.47 9.87 -1.04
CA GLN A 87 -6.89 10.79 -2.08
C GLN A 87 -5.98 10.70 -3.30
N PHE A 88 -6.59 10.71 -4.49
CA PHE A 88 -5.87 10.77 -5.76
C PHE A 88 -6.41 11.92 -6.61
N PHE A 89 -5.53 12.54 -7.39
CA PHE A 89 -5.95 13.52 -8.38
C PHE A 89 -6.38 12.81 -9.66
N ARG A 90 -7.68 12.85 -9.96
CA ARG A 90 -8.29 12.14 -11.09
C ARG A 90 -9.42 13.00 -11.66
N ASP A 91 -9.54 13.04 -12.99
CA ASP A 91 -10.60 13.78 -13.68
C ASP A 91 -10.66 15.27 -13.27
N ALA A 92 -9.48 15.90 -13.20
CA ALA A 92 -9.29 17.31 -12.81
C ALA A 92 -9.71 17.68 -11.37
N ALA A 93 -9.92 16.69 -10.49
CA ALA A 93 -10.27 16.92 -9.09
C ALA A 93 -9.55 15.97 -8.14
N TRP A 94 -9.43 16.37 -6.87
CA TRP A 94 -9.05 15.47 -5.79
C TRP A 94 -10.25 14.61 -5.40
N GLN A 95 -10.07 13.29 -5.48
CA GLN A 95 -11.10 12.31 -5.14
C GLN A 95 -10.62 11.45 -3.97
N ARG A 96 -11.52 11.14 -3.03
CA ARG A 96 -11.22 10.30 -1.85
C ARG A 96 -11.67 8.86 -2.08
N PHE A 97 -10.88 7.93 -1.57
CA PHE A 97 -11.11 6.50 -1.69
C PHE A 97 -10.91 5.85 -0.33
N THR A 98 -11.86 5.03 0.11
CA THR A 98 -11.70 4.22 1.31
C THR A 98 -11.28 2.81 0.90
N VAL A 99 -10.22 2.31 1.52
CA VAL A 99 -9.70 0.94 1.35
C VAL A 99 -9.56 0.29 2.72
N ASP A 100 -9.60 -1.04 2.74
CA ASP A 100 -9.14 -1.79 3.91
C ASP A 100 -7.63 -2.09 3.82
N ASP A 101 -7.06 -2.70 4.86
CA ASP A 101 -5.65 -3.14 4.92
C ASP A 101 -5.44 -4.59 4.51
N ARG A 102 -6.38 -5.22 3.79
CA ARG A 102 -6.15 -6.57 3.28
C ARG A 102 -5.30 -6.50 2.02
N VAL A 103 -4.18 -7.21 2.04
CA VAL A 103 -3.27 -7.34 0.91
C VAL A 103 -3.19 -8.80 0.44
N PRO A 104 -3.09 -9.04 -0.88
CA PRO A 104 -2.94 -10.39 -1.43
C PRO A 104 -1.58 -10.98 -1.09
N VAL A 105 -1.57 -12.23 -0.65
CA VAL A 105 -0.38 -13.00 -0.29
C VAL A 105 -0.36 -14.34 -1.00
N SER A 106 0.85 -14.88 -1.24
CA SER A 106 1.00 -16.25 -1.75
C SER A 106 0.63 -17.29 -0.68
N ASP A 107 -0.15 -18.29 -1.06
CA ASP A 107 -0.63 -19.39 -0.19
C ASP A 107 0.49 -20.08 0.59
N GLU A 108 1.64 -20.29 -0.05
CA GLU A 108 2.71 -21.12 0.50
C GLU A 108 3.64 -20.38 1.48
N ARG A 109 3.69 -19.04 1.43
CA ARG A 109 4.76 -18.26 2.08
C ARG A 109 4.31 -16.97 2.77
N GLY A 110 3.03 -16.62 2.73
CA GLY A 110 2.53 -15.35 3.27
C GLY A 110 3.22 -14.12 2.65
N THR A 111 3.78 -14.27 1.45
CA THR A 111 4.57 -13.22 0.79
C THR A 111 3.63 -12.31 0.02
N VAL A 112 3.72 -11.00 0.24
CA VAL A 112 2.94 -9.99 -0.50
C VAL A 112 3.21 -10.11 -2.00
N LEU A 113 2.13 -10.22 -2.79
CA LEU A 113 2.18 -10.46 -4.24
C LEU A 113 2.47 -9.20 -5.06
N PHE A 114 2.01 -8.04 -4.59
CA PHE A 114 2.14 -6.76 -5.28
C PHE A 114 3.30 -5.92 -4.74
N ALA A 115 3.28 -4.61 -4.98
CA ALA A 115 4.23 -3.68 -4.41
C ALA A 115 4.40 -3.86 -2.88
N ARG A 116 5.64 -3.82 -2.40
CA ARG A 116 5.97 -4.02 -0.99
C ARG A 116 7.20 -3.20 -0.58
N SER A 117 7.32 -2.90 0.72
CA SER A 117 8.59 -2.46 1.27
C SER A 117 9.47 -3.69 1.57
N PRO A 118 10.73 -3.72 1.08
CA PRO A 118 11.72 -4.73 1.43
C PRO A 118 12.34 -4.48 2.82
N THR A 119 12.14 -3.30 3.39
CA THR A 119 12.64 -2.90 4.70
C THR A 119 11.76 -3.54 5.78
N LYS A 120 12.37 -4.36 6.65
CA LYS A 120 11.72 -5.03 7.78
C LYS A 120 11.66 -4.16 9.02
#